data_AF-A0A7V5GY53-F1
#
_entry.id   AF-A0A7V5GY53-F1
#
_cell.length_a   1.000
_cell.length_b   1.000
_cell.length_c   1.000
_cell.angle_alpha   90.00
_cell.angle_beta   90.00
_cell.angle_gamma   90.00
#
_symmetry.space_group_name_H-M   'P 1'
#
loop_
_entity.id
_entity.type
_entity.pdbx_description
1 polymer ?
#
loop_
_entity_poly.entity_id
_entity_poly.type
_entity_poly.pdbx_seq_one_letter_code
_entity_poly.pdbx_strand_id
1 'polypeptide(L)' 'LDVEGFYRKLISERLTICGGGAIAVLMSCARSLGWRARLVEYATSGDVSGDRSAVVGYAAISFIGGTDVK' A
#
# COMPACT_ATOMS: atom_id res chain seq x y z
N LEU A 1 10.99 0.39 -5.29
CA LEU A 1 9.61 0.89 -5.37
C LEU A 1 9.22 0.98 -6.84
N ASP A 2 8.25 0.18 -7.28
CA ASP A 2 7.75 0.18 -8.67
C ASP A 2 6.42 0.92 -8.76
N VAL A 3 6.47 2.22 -9.07
CA VAL A 3 5.30 3.10 -9.15
C VAL A 3 4.44 2.76 -10.37
N GLU A 4 5.08 2.50 -11.52
CA GLU A 4 4.39 2.22 -12.77
C GLU A 4 3.69 0.86 -12.71
N GLY A 5 4.34 -0.14 -12.13
CA GLY A 5 3.73 -1.45 -11.91
C GLY A 5 2.53 -1.38 -10.95
N PHE A 6 2.62 -0.57 -9.89
CA PHE A 6 1.49 -0.35 -8.99
C PHE A 6 0.32 0.33 -9.71
N TYR A 7 0.57 1.43 -10.43
CA TYR A 7 -0.49 2.17 -11.12
C TYR A 7 -1.12 1.35 -12.25
N ARG A 8 -0.31 0.55 -12.96
CA ARG A 8 -0.79 -0.40 -13.97
C ARG A 8 -1.77 -1.40 -13.35
N LYS A 9 -1.39 -2.05 -12.24
CA LYS A 9 -2.27 -3.01 -11.55
C LYS A 9 -3.54 -2.38 -11.03
N LEU A 10 -3.44 -1.18 -10.44
CA LEU A 10 -4.59 -0.41 -9.95
C LEU A 10 -5.67 -0.27 -11.03
N ILE A 11 -5.26 0.04 -12.27
CA ILE A 11 -6.18 0.20 -13.40
C ILE A 11 -6.58 -1.15 -14.01
N SER A 12 -5.61 -2.01 -14.35
CA SER A 12 -5.88 -3.23 -15.11
C SER A 12 -6.71 -4.24 -14.33
N GLU A 13 -6.52 -4.31 -13.01
CA GLU A 13 -7.25 -5.22 -12.13
C GLU A 13 -8.48 -4.55 -11.49
N ARG A 14 -8.75 -3.27 -11.81
CA ARG A 14 -9.88 -2.48 -11.28
C ARG A 14 -9.92 -2.49 -9.74
N LEU A 15 -8.77 -2.34 -9.10
CA LEU A 15 -8.68 -2.38 -7.65
C LEU A 15 -9.43 -1.18 -7.03
N THR A 16 -10.23 -1.44 -6.00
CA THR A 16 -11.07 -0.45 -5.31
C THR A 16 -10.33 0.30 -4.20
N ILE A 17 -9.05 0.60 -4.42
CA ILE A 17 -8.20 1.27 -3.41
C ILE A 17 -8.55 2.76 -3.36
N CYS A 18 -9.27 3.16 -2.32
CA CYS A 18 -9.48 4.57 -2.02
C CYS A 18 -8.11 5.23 -1.73
N GLY A 19 -7.72 6.21 -2.55
CA GLY A 19 -6.41 6.86 -2.43
C GLY A 19 -5.28 6.21 -3.24
N GLY A 20 -5.57 5.32 -4.20
CA GLY A 20 -4.54 4.73 -5.07
C GLY A 20 -3.62 5.75 -5.76
N GLY A 21 -4.16 6.89 -6.20
CA GLY A 21 -3.35 7.99 -6.75
C GLY A 21 -2.39 8.62 -5.72
N ALA A 22 -2.87 8.87 -4.49
CA ALA A 22 -2.04 9.41 -3.42
C ALA A 22 -0.92 8.43 -3.03
N ILE A 23 -1.20 7.13 -3.01
CA ILE A 23 -0.19 6.09 -2.79
C ILE A 23 0.88 6.13 -3.88
N ALA A 24 0.47 6.22 -5.16
CA ALA A 24 1.43 6.32 -6.27
C ALA A 24 2.34 7.56 -6.16
N VAL A 25 1.79 8.71 -5.75
CA VAL A 25 2.56 9.93 -5.49
C VAL A 25 3.58 9.70 -4.37
N LEU A 26 3.15 9.15 -3.23
CA LEU A 26 4.05 8.87 -2.10
C LEU A 26 5.15 7.88 -2.48
N MET A 27 4.81 6.83 -3.24
CA MET A 27 5.79 5.87 -3.77
C MET A 27 6.79 6.55 -4.70
N SER A 28 6.35 7.51 -5.52
CA SER A 28 7.23 8.29 -6.40
C SER A 28 8.21 9.16 -5.61
N CYS A 29 7.72 9.90 -4.60
CA CYS A 29 8.57 10.66 -3.69
C CYS A 29 9.57 9.77 -2.97
N ALA A 30 9.11 8.67 -2.37
CA ALA A 30 9.97 7.72 -1.66
C ALA A 30 11.02 7.10 -2.58
N ARG A 31 10.69 6.78 -3.84
CA ARG A 31 11.66 6.32 -4.84
C ARG A 31 12.74 7.36 -5.10
N SER A 32 12.36 8.62 -5.29
CA SER A 32 13.31 9.72 -5.54
C SER A 32 14.20 10.02 -4.33
N LEU A 33 13.71 9.76 -3.11
CA LEU A 33 14.47 9.93 -1.87
C LEU A 33 15.31 8.69 -1.49
N GLY A 34 15.27 7.62 -2.29
CA GLY A 34 15.98 6.37 -2.00
C GLY A 34 15.41 5.59 -0.80
N TRP A 35 14.15 5.83 -0.45
CA TRP A 35 13.48 5.18 0.68
C TRP A 35 12.96 3.79 0.31
N ARG A 36 12.79 2.96 1.33
CA ARG A 36 12.19 1.61 1.21
C ARG A 36 10.79 1.61 1.81
N ALA A 37 9.88 0.84 1.23
CA ALA A 37 8.58 0.57 1.84
C ALA A 37 8.61 -0.76 2.60
N ARG A 38 7.92 -0.81 3.74
CA ARG A 38 7.68 -2.02 4.53
C ARG A 38 6.20 -2.09 4.89
N LEU A 39 5.57 -3.24 4.67
CA LEU A 39 4.25 -3.52 5.22
C LEU A 39 4.38 -3.62 6.75
N VAL A 40 3.65 -2.78 7.46
CA VAL A 40 3.58 -2.80 8.93
C VAL A 40 2.54 -3.82 9.36
N GLU A 41 1.34 -3.73 8.77
CA GLU A 41 0.21 -4.59 9.13
C GLU A 41 -0.79 -4.65 7.95
N TYR A 42 -1.52 -5.76 7.88
CA TYR A 42 -2.66 -5.92 6.97
C TYR A 42 -3.82 -6.58 7.70
N ALA A 43 -5.00 -5.97 7.64
CA ALA A 43 -6.20 -6.45 8.29
C ALA A 43 -7.43 -6.24 7.41
N THR A 44 -8.56 -6.82 7.78
CA THR A 44 -9.82 -6.71 7.07
C THR A 44 -10.99 -6.42 8.02
N SER A 45 -12.08 -5.85 7.51
CA SER A 45 -13.31 -5.70 8.30
C SER A 45 -13.93 -7.03 8.75
N GLY A 46 -13.56 -8.14 8.10
CA GLY A 46 -13.93 -9.49 8.49
C GLY A 46 -13.23 -9.98 9.74
N ASP A 47 -12.10 -9.39 10.13
CA ASP A 47 -11.35 -9.81 11.33
C ASP A 47 -12.05 -9.39 12.63
N VAL A 48 -12.93 -8.39 12.57
CA VAL A 48 -13.79 -7.97 13.70
C VAL A 48 -15.16 -8.64 13.63
N SER A 49 -15.77 -8.67 12.45
CA SER A 49 -17.16 -9.14 12.28
C SER A 49 -17.30 -10.65 12.16
N GLY A 50 -16.24 -11.37 11.79
CA GLY A 50 -16.28 -12.80 11.47
C GLY A 50 -16.87 -13.12 10.09
N ASP A 51 -17.56 -12.17 9.46
CA ASP A 51 -18.08 -12.29 8.09
C ASP A 51 -16.98 -11.95 7.07
N ARG A 52 -16.69 -12.92 6.21
CA ARG A 52 -15.65 -12.82 5.16
C ARG A 52 -16.23 -12.84 3.74
N SER A 53 -17.56 -12.77 3.60
CA SER A 53 -18.25 -12.78 2.30
C SER A 53 -17.98 -11.51 1.48
N ALA A 54 -17.86 -10.36 2.15
CA ALA A 54 -17.46 -9.08 1.56
C ALA A 54 -16.76 -8.21 2.62
N VAL A 55 -15.49 -7.87 2.38
CA VAL A 55 -14.67 -7.15 3.36
C VAL A 55 -13.92 -5.97 2.74
N VAL A 56 -13.61 -4.98 3.57
CA VAL A 56 -12.67 -3.90 3.25
C VAL A 56 -11.29 -4.29 3.77
N GLY A 57 -10.28 -4.21 2.92
CA GLY A 57 -8.88 -4.41 3.30
C GLY A 57 -8.25 -3.11 3.81
N TYR A 58 -7.45 -3.23 4.87
CA TYR A 58 -6.69 -2.15 5.49
C TYR A 58 -5.21 -2.52 5.45
N ALA A 59 -4.37 -1.65 4.90
CA ALA A 59 -2.94 -1.85 4.84
C ALA A 59 -2.21 -0.65 5.46
N ALA A 60 -1.30 -0.92 6.39
CA ALA A 60 -0.39 0.08 6.93
C ALA A 60 1.01 -0.13 6.32
N ILE A 61 1.55 0.88 5.66
CA ILE A 61 2.87 0.82 4.99
C ILE A 61 3.74 1.96 5.51
N SER A 62 4.95 1.61 5.95
CA SER A 62 5.98 2.56 6.36
C SER A 62 6.96 2.80 5.23
N PHE A 63 7.32 4.06 4.97
CA PHE A 63 8.40 4.45 4.06
C PHE A 63 9.58 4.99 4.86
N ILE A 64 10.73 4.33 4.78
CA ILE A 64 11.88 4.57 5.65
C ILE A 64 13.09 4.98 4.79
N GLY A 65 13.69 6.13 5.10
CA GLY A 65 14.98 6.57 4.56
C GLY A 65 16.15 6.13 5.44
N GLY A 66 17.36 6.16 4.88
CA GLY A 66 18.66 5.85 5.51
C GLY A 66 18.71 5.57 7.02
N THR A 67 19.20 4.37 7.36
CA THR A 67 19.53 3.81 8.70
C THR A 67 18.40 3.80 9.74
N ASP A 68 17.54 2.78 9.65
CA ASP A 68 17.31 1.90 10.79
C ASP A 68 16.92 0.50 10.29
N VAL A 69 17.97 -0.29 10.03
CA VAL A 69 17.88 -1.74 10.11
C VAL A 69 17.98 -2.06 11.60
N LYS A 70 16.84 -2.30 12.22
CA LYS A 70 16.74 -3.20 13.37
C LYS A 70 15.62 -4.20 13.11
#